data_AF-A0AAV6IXL1-F1
#
_entry.id   AF-A0AAV6IXL1-F1
#
_cell.length_a   1.000
_cell.length_b   1.000
_cell.length_c   1.000
_cell.angle_alpha   90.00
_cell.angle_beta   90.00
_cell.angle_gamma   90.00
#
_symmetry.space_group_name_H-M   'P 1'
#
loop_
_entity.id
_entity.type
_entity.pdbx_description
1 polymer ?
#
loop_
_entity_poly.entity_id
_entity_poly.type
_entity_poly.pdbx_seq_one_letter_code
_entity_poly.pdbx_strand_id
1 'polypeptide(L)'
;MVALTESICWKVVAKGVDSSGIGLVIYKKPVSSSCYETRKDNIPPMCDQNNGQNISWYTPLDSCLAPLPVDGMGNSYSWPAPWPKRLNSKPPHLSAERDAEEIFYEDTEHWSALVLDVYLEGLAINWSSVRNVMDMNAGYGG
;
A
#
# COMPACT_ATOMS: atom_id res chain seq x y z
N MET A 1 3.73 -7.25 23.35
CA MET A 1 3.40 -6.30 22.26
C MET A 1 4.30 -5.07 22.29
N VAL A 2 4.34 -4.29 23.38
CA VAL A 2 5.16 -3.05 23.46
C VAL A 2 6.64 -3.28 23.14
N ALA A 3 7.30 -4.23 23.81
CA ALA A 3 8.71 -4.54 23.60
C ALA A 3 9.05 -4.93 22.15
N LEU A 4 8.16 -5.68 21.47
CA LEU A 4 8.34 -6.03 20.07
C LEU A 4 8.18 -4.81 19.18
N THR A 5 7.13 -4.01 19.38
CA THR A 5 6.91 -2.82 18.55
C THR A 5 8.04 -1.81 18.68
N GLU A 6 8.61 -1.67 19.88
CA GLU A 6 9.79 -0.84 20.12
C GLU A 6 11.03 -1.40 19.45
N SER A 7 11.28 -2.72 19.54
CA SER A 7 12.45 -3.36 18.91
C SER A 7 12.43 -3.31 17.39
N ILE A 8 11.26 -3.15 16.77
CA ILE A 8 11.07 -2.94 15.33
C ILE A 8 10.80 -1.48 14.96
N CYS A 9 11.08 -0.53 15.86
CA CYS A 9 10.97 0.92 15.61
C CYS A 9 9.55 1.46 15.36
N TRP A 10 8.50 0.74 15.75
CA TRP A 10 7.13 1.19 15.64
C TRP A 10 6.69 1.95 16.88
N LYS A 11 5.97 3.05 16.67
CA LYS A 11 5.46 3.90 17.75
C LYS A 11 3.94 3.82 17.81
N VAL A 12 3.38 3.79 19.01
CA VAL A 12 1.94 3.94 19.21
C VAL A 12 1.55 5.38 18.93
N VAL A 13 0.59 5.60 18.03
CA VAL A 13 0.06 6.94 17.70
C VAL A 13 -1.37 7.16 18.17
N ALA A 14 -2.12 6.07 18.41
CA ALA A 14 -3.41 6.13 19.07
C ALA A 14 -3.63 4.85 19.87
N LYS A 15 -4.27 4.98 21.03
CA LYS A 15 -4.72 3.86 21.85
C LYS A 15 -5.99 4.29 22.56
N GLY A 16 -7.06 3.52 22.40
CA GLY A 16 -8.35 3.81 23.01
C GLY A 16 -9.20 2.57 23.17
N VAL A 17 -10.24 2.67 23.99
CA VAL A 17 -11.26 1.65 24.17
C VAL A 17 -12.60 2.36 24.04
N ASP A 18 -13.51 1.82 23.24
CA ASP A 18 -14.85 2.37 23.09
C ASP A 18 -15.79 1.92 24.22
N SER A 19 -17.01 2.46 24.25
CA SER A 19 -18.01 2.12 25.26
C SER A 19 -18.51 0.66 25.18
N SER A 20 -18.27 -0.03 24.06
CA SER A 20 -18.57 -1.45 23.89
C SER A 20 -17.48 -2.36 24.46
N GLY A 21 -16.35 -1.78 24.90
CA GLY A 21 -15.19 -2.51 25.40
C GLY A 21 -14.19 -2.93 24.32
N ILE A 22 -14.39 -2.51 23.07
CA ILE A 22 -13.48 -2.80 21.96
C ILE A 22 -12.31 -1.81 21.99
N GLY A 23 -11.08 -2.36 22.06
CA GLY A 23 -9.85 -1.59 22.05
C GLY A 23 -9.26 -1.41 20.65
N LEU A 24 -8.80 -0.19 20.33
CA LEU A 24 -8.04 0.12 19.12
C LEU A 24 -6.64 0.61 19.49
N VAL A 25 -5.62 0.11 18.80
CA VAL A 25 -4.26 0.63 18.87
C VAL A 25 -3.74 0.85 17.45
N ILE A 26 -3.28 2.06 17.16
CA ILE A 26 -2.69 2.42 15.88
C ILE A 26 -1.19 2.55 16.07
N TYR A 27 -0.42 1.84 15.25
CA TYR A 27 1.03 1.87 15.24
C TYR A 27 1.54 2.56 13.97
N LYS A 28 2.61 3.33 14.10
CA LYS A 28 3.28 4.03 13.00
C LYS A 28 4.69 3.46 12.80
N LYS A 29 4.99 3.05 11.57
CA LYS A 29 6.34 2.69 11.10
C LYS A 29 7.29 3.89 11.16
N PRO A 30 8.61 3.69 11.28
CA PRO A 30 9.55 4.80 11.19
C PRO A 30 9.47 5.48 9.83
N VAL A 31 9.81 6.78 9.81
CA VAL A 31 9.82 7.60 8.58
C VAL A 31 11.21 7.66 7.93
N SER A 32 12.22 7.08 8.58
CA SER A 32 13.61 7.02 8.12
C SER A 32 14.24 5.67 8.48
N SER A 33 15.22 5.21 7.68
CA SER A 33 15.93 3.95 7.89
C SER A 33 16.84 3.96 9.13
N SER A 34 17.20 5.14 9.62
CA SER A 34 18.13 5.32 10.75
C SER A 34 17.79 4.47 11.98
N CYS A 35 16.50 4.28 12.28
CA CYS A 35 16.11 3.44 13.40
C CYS A 35 16.39 1.96 13.12
N TYR A 36 16.14 1.48 11.89
CA TYR A 36 16.42 0.09 11.52
C TYR A 36 17.92 -0.21 11.54
N GLU A 37 18.75 0.73 11.10
CA GLU A 37 20.22 0.61 11.08
C GLU A 37 20.85 0.58 12.48
N THR A 38 20.18 1.19 13.47
CA THR A 38 20.70 1.32 14.85
C THR A 38 20.05 0.34 15.83
N ARG A 39 19.32 -0.67 15.33
CA ARG A 39 18.70 -1.70 16.16
C ARG A 39 19.78 -2.48 16.91
N LYS A 40 19.58 -2.62 18.23
CA LYS A 40 20.46 -3.40 19.09
C LYS A 40 20.46 -4.89 18.70
N ASP A 41 19.27 -5.43 18.46
CA ASP A 41 19.06 -6.81 18.06
C ASP A 41 18.34 -6.85 16.71
N ASN A 42 18.95 -7.49 15.71
CA ASN A 42 18.39 -7.68 14.38
C ASN A 42 17.39 -8.84 14.34
N ILE A 43 16.42 -8.81 15.26
CA ILE A 43 15.37 -9.83 15.42
C ILE A 43 14.00 -9.12 15.39
N PRO A 44 13.20 -9.29 14.32
CA PRO A 44 13.51 -10.01 13.09
C PRO A 44 14.56 -9.29 12.20
N PRO A 45 15.25 -10.02 11.30
CA PRO A 45 16.20 -9.44 10.36
C PRO A 45 15.51 -8.58 9.30
N MET A 46 16.27 -7.84 8.50
CA MET A 46 15.75 -7.15 7.32
C MET A 46 15.44 -8.15 6.20
N CYS A 47 14.41 -7.89 5.40
CA CYS A 47 14.08 -8.73 4.24
C CYS A 47 15.10 -8.56 3.11
N ASP A 48 15.43 -9.66 2.43
CA ASP A 48 16.27 -9.63 1.23
C ASP A 48 15.51 -8.96 0.09
N GLN A 49 16.08 -7.92 -0.50
CA GLN A 49 15.48 -7.20 -1.63
C GLN A 49 15.43 -8.03 -2.93
N ASN A 50 16.13 -9.17 -2.96
CA ASN A 50 16.15 -10.10 -4.10
C ASN A 50 14.97 -11.08 -4.11
N ASN A 51 14.20 -11.18 -3.03
CA ASN A 51 12.98 -12.00 -3.03
C ASN A 51 11.86 -11.25 -3.76
N GLY A 52 11.83 -11.42 -5.07
CA GLY A 52 10.65 -11.38 -5.93
C GLY A 52 9.76 -10.14 -5.80
N GLN A 53 9.99 -9.17 -6.70
CA GLN A 53 8.92 -8.28 -7.14
C GLN A 53 7.75 -9.15 -7.64
N ASN A 54 6.54 -8.92 -7.09
CA ASN A 54 5.25 -9.38 -7.62
C ASN A 54 4.76 -10.82 -7.28
N ILE A 55 4.70 -11.19 -6.00
CA ILE A 55 3.72 -12.23 -5.59
C ILE A 55 2.86 -11.70 -4.43
N SER A 56 1.75 -11.05 -4.78
CA SER A 56 0.88 -10.36 -3.82
C SER A 56 -0.11 -11.28 -3.10
N TRP A 57 -0.24 -12.54 -3.51
CA TRP A 57 -1.32 -13.44 -3.10
C TRP A 57 -0.83 -14.88 -2.89
N TYR A 58 -1.42 -15.58 -1.91
CA TYR A 58 -1.10 -16.95 -1.47
C TYR A 58 0.36 -17.23 -1.05
N THR A 59 1.16 -16.20 -0.78
CA THR A 59 2.51 -16.34 -0.20
C THR A 59 2.44 -16.23 1.33
N PRO A 60 3.09 -17.14 2.09
CA PRO A 60 3.27 -16.96 3.53
C PRO A 60 3.98 -15.65 3.85
N LEU A 61 3.64 -15.04 4.99
CA LEU A 61 4.34 -13.84 5.46
C LEU A 61 5.79 -14.20 5.85
N ASP A 62 6.73 -13.40 5.38
CA ASP A 62 8.12 -13.52 5.81
C ASP A 62 8.31 -13.03 7.25
N SER A 63 9.25 -13.64 7.96
CA SER A 63 9.62 -13.28 9.32
C SER A 63 10.74 -12.21 9.37
N CYS A 64 10.60 -11.16 8.54
CA CYS A 64 11.59 -10.09 8.37
C CYS A 64 10.93 -8.70 8.33
N LEU A 65 11.73 -7.64 8.56
CA LEU A 65 11.31 -6.25 8.37
C LEU A 65 11.57 -5.81 6.93
N ALA A 66 10.51 -5.39 6.25
CA ALA A 66 10.64 -4.76 4.94
C ALA A 66 11.38 -3.41 5.08
N PRO A 67 12.36 -3.13 4.20
CA PRO A 67 13.00 -1.82 4.15
C PRO A 67 11.97 -0.74 3.86
N LEU A 68 12.23 0.47 4.34
CA LEU A 68 11.44 1.62 3.90
C LEU A 68 11.68 1.83 2.40
N PRO A 69 10.65 2.22 1.65
CA PRO A 69 10.82 2.49 0.23
C PRO A 69 11.88 3.59 0.05
N VAL A 70 12.80 3.38 -0.88
CA VAL A 70 13.80 4.37 -1.34
C VAL A 70 13.62 4.59 -2.85
N ASP A 71 13.79 5.82 -3.32
CA ASP A 71 13.74 6.11 -4.75
C ASP A 71 14.94 5.48 -5.49
N GLY A 72 14.93 5.53 -6.82
CA GLY A 72 16.03 4.99 -7.64
C GLY A 72 17.40 5.65 -7.42
N MET A 73 17.47 6.73 -6.63
CA MET A 73 18.70 7.43 -6.23
C MET A 73 19.10 7.17 -4.77
N GLY A 74 18.37 6.30 -4.05
CA GLY A 74 18.65 5.96 -2.65
C GLY A 74 18.15 7.00 -1.64
N ASN A 75 17.39 8.01 -2.06
CA ASN A 75 16.71 8.90 -1.11
C ASN A 75 15.49 8.17 -0.55
N SER A 76 15.12 8.45 0.71
CA SER A 76 13.85 7.96 1.25
C SER A 76 12.72 8.37 0.30
N TYR A 77 11.89 7.39 -0.13
CA TYR A 77 10.82 7.63 -1.09
C TYR A 77 10.03 8.86 -0.68
N SER A 78 9.84 9.80 -1.61
CA SER A 78 8.85 10.85 -1.39
C SER A 78 7.51 10.16 -1.18
N TRP A 79 6.77 10.57 -0.15
CA TRP A 79 5.44 10.00 0.07
C TRP A 79 4.65 10.07 -1.24
N PRO A 80 3.91 9.01 -1.62
CA PRO A 80 3.12 9.06 -2.83
C PRO A 80 2.14 10.22 -2.73
N ALA A 81 1.61 10.67 -3.86
CA ALA A 81 0.65 11.77 -3.89
C ALA A 81 -0.41 11.60 -2.79
N PRO A 82 -0.80 12.66 -2.06
CA PRO A 82 -1.80 12.53 -1.01
C PRO A 82 -3.12 12.01 -1.58
N TRP A 83 -3.85 11.23 -0.79
CA TRP A 83 -5.24 10.90 -1.13
C TRP A 83 -6.07 12.20 -1.19
N PRO A 84 -6.99 12.38 -2.17
CA PRO A 84 -7.41 11.42 -3.21
C PRO A 84 -6.59 11.47 -4.50
N LYS A 85 -5.65 12.42 -4.66
CA LYS A 85 -4.84 12.57 -5.89
C LYS A 85 -4.08 11.30 -6.26
N ARG A 86 -3.74 10.45 -5.29
CA ARG A 86 -3.08 9.16 -5.49
C ARG A 86 -3.82 8.24 -6.46
N LEU A 87 -5.14 8.35 -6.54
CA LEU A 87 -5.98 7.50 -7.38
C LEU A 87 -5.58 7.55 -8.85
N ASN A 88 -5.18 8.72 -9.35
CA ASN A 88 -4.90 8.90 -10.79
C ASN A 88 -3.44 9.28 -11.03
N SER A 89 -2.58 9.16 -10.03
CA SER A 89 -1.16 9.54 -10.15
C SER A 89 -0.33 8.32 -10.51
N LYS A 90 0.59 8.47 -11.46
CA LYS A 90 1.57 7.44 -11.83
C LYS A 90 2.13 6.72 -10.59
N PRO A 91 1.94 5.40 -10.46
CA PRO A 91 2.45 4.67 -9.32
C PRO A 91 3.97 4.65 -9.38
N PRO A 92 4.67 4.75 -8.24
CA PRO A 92 6.11 4.83 -8.29
C PRO A 92 6.84 3.54 -8.69
N HIS A 93 6.14 2.41 -8.60
CA HIS A 93 6.60 1.10 -9.05
C HIS A 93 6.14 0.77 -10.48
N LEU A 94 5.63 1.75 -11.24
CA LEU A 94 5.29 1.54 -12.65
C LEU A 94 6.53 1.10 -13.44
N SER A 95 6.33 0.25 -14.44
CA SER A 95 7.40 -0.21 -15.34
C SER A 95 8.22 0.97 -15.89
N ALA A 96 9.52 0.77 -16.03
CA ALA A 96 10.43 1.75 -16.64
C ALA A 96 10.40 1.72 -18.17
N GLU A 97 9.53 0.89 -18.76
CA GLU A 97 9.26 0.88 -20.19
C GLU A 97 8.71 2.23 -20.66
N ARG A 98 9.02 2.58 -21.90
CA ARG A 98 8.77 3.93 -22.43
C ARG A 98 7.28 4.27 -22.54
N ASP A 99 6.46 3.27 -22.77
CA ASP A 99 5.01 3.33 -22.97
C ASP A 99 4.21 3.06 -21.69
N ALA A 100 4.85 2.57 -20.61
CA ALA A 100 4.13 2.17 -19.39
C ALA A 100 3.31 3.32 -18.77
N GLU A 101 3.85 4.54 -18.78
CA GLU A 101 3.14 5.72 -18.27
C GLU A 101 1.95 6.13 -19.14
N GLU A 102 2.10 6.05 -20.46
CA GLU A 102 1.02 6.32 -21.41
C GLU A 102 -0.10 5.29 -21.23
N ILE A 103 0.23 4.01 -21.20
CA ILE A 103 -0.73 2.91 -20.99
C ILE A 103 -1.45 3.06 -19.64
N PHE A 104 -0.74 3.47 -18.57
CA PHE A 104 -1.36 3.71 -17.27
C PHE A 104 -2.45 4.81 -17.34
N TYR A 105 -2.16 5.93 -17.99
CA TYR A 105 -3.14 7.01 -18.11
C TYR A 105 -4.29 6.65 -19.04
N GLU A 106 -4.04 5.93 -20.13
CA GLU A 106 -5.10 5.42 -21.01
C GLU A 106 -6.03 4.44 -20.25
N ASP A 107 -5.48 3.53 -19.45
CA ASP A 107 -6.25 2.61 -18.60
C ASP A 107 -7.06 3.37 -17.54
N THR A 108 -6.47 4.41 -16.93
CA THR A 108 -7.17 5.26 -15.94
C THR A 108 -8.39 5.97 -16.54
N GLU A 109 -8.25 6.55 -17.74
CA GLU A 109 -9.37 7.21 -18.44
C GLU A 109 -10.42 6.18 -18.89
N HIS A 110 -9.99 5.00 -19.35
CA HIS A 110 -10.89 3.91 -19.72
C HIS A 110 -11.73 3.43 -18.52
N TRP A 111 -11.11 3.23 -17.35
CA TRP A 111 -11.79 2.83 -16.13
C TRP A 111 -12.77 3.89 -15.62
N SER A 112 -12.39 5.17 -15.71
CA SER A 112 -13.28 6.28 -15.36
C SER A 112 -14.59 6.23 -16.19
N ALA A 113 -14.48 6.00 -17.51
CA ALA A 113 -15.64 5.85 -18.38
C ALA A 113 -16.43 4.56 -18.08
N LEU A 114 -15.77 3.41 -17.90
CA LEU A 114 -16.44 2.14 -17.59
C LEU A 114 -17.23 2.19 -16.27
N VAL A 115 -16.67 2.79 -15.23
CA VAL A 115 -17.36 2.92 -13.93
C VAL A 115 -18.65 3.73 -14.10
N LEU A 116 -18.60 4.82 -14.86
CA LEU A 116 -19.77 5.66 -15.11
C LEU A 116 -20.80 4.92 -15.99
N ASP A 117 -20.39 4.52 -17.18
CA ASP A 117 -21.29 4.07 -18.25
C ASP A 117 -21.84 2.66 -17.99
N VAL A 118 -21.02 1.77 -17.43
CA VAL A 118 -21.38 0.35 -17.26
C VAL A 118 -21.78 0.06 -15.83
N TYR A 119 -20.91 0.34 -14.86
CA TYR A 119 -21.18 -0.05 -13.47
C TYR A 119 -22.33 0.76 -12.88
N LEU A 120 -22.22 2.10 -12.87
CA LEU A 120 -23.23 2.93 -12.22
C LEU A 120 -24.56 2.97 -12.99
N GLU A 121 -24.52 3.09 -14.31
CA GLU A 121 -25.72 3.28 -15.14
C GLU A 121 -26.19 2.01 -15.86
N GLY A 122 -25.25 1.19 -16.35
CA GLY A 122 -25.54 0.05 -17.23
C GLY A 122 -25.98 -1.24 -16.53
N LEU A 123 -25.69 -1.39 -15.24
CA LEU A 123 -26.07 -2.57 -14.46
C LEU A 123 -27.26 -2.24 -13.56
N ALA A 124 -28.30 -3.07 -13.61
CA ALA A 124 -29.48 -2.98 -12.73
C ALA A 124 -29.17 -3.44 -11.29
N ILE A 125 -28.03 -3.01 -10.75
CA ILE A 125 -27.54 -3.30 -9.41
C ILE A 125 -28.02 -2.22 -8.46
N ASN A 126 -28.61 -2.64 -7.34
CA ASN A 126 -28.89 -1.71 -6.25
C ASN A 126 -27.60 -1.46 -5.45
N TRP A 127 -26.86 -0.43 -5.86
CA TRP A 127 -25.59 -0.02 -5.25
C TRP A 127 -25.67 0.26 -3.74
N SER A 128 -26.84 0.61 -3.18
CA SER A 128 -27.01 0.80 -1.73
C SER A 128 -26.78 -0.46 -0.88
N SER A 129 -26.87 -1.64 -1.50
CA SER A 129 -26.64 -2.94 -0.85
C SER A 129 -25.21 -3.45 -1.01
N VAL A 130 -24.42 -2.84 -1.90
CA VAL A 130 -23.07 -3.26 -2.25
C VAL A 130 -22.07 -2.40 -1.49
N ARG A 131 -21.15 -3.04 -0.77
CA ARG A 131 -20.11 -2.32 0.00
C ARG A 131 -18.79 -2.20 -0.72
N ASN A 132 -18.42 -3.21 -1.52
CA ASN A 132 -17.16 -3.23 -2.27
C ASN A 132 -17.37 -4.01 -3.57
N VAL A 133 -16.70 -3.59 -4.64
CA VAL A 133 -16.58 -4.31 -5.91
C VAL A 133 -15.10 -4.44 -6.25
N MET A 134 -14.73 -5.57 -6.82
CA MET A 134 -13.39 -5.82 -7.32
C MET A 134 -13.52 -6.47 -8.69
N ASP A 135 -13.05 -5.77 -9.73
CA ASP A 135 -12.89 -6.35 -11.04
C ASP A 135 -11.49 -6.96 -11.14
N MET A 136 -11.44 -8.28 -11.39
CA MET A 136 -10.18 -9.02 -11.46
C MET A 136 -9.46 -8.84 -12.81
N ASN A 137 -10.10 -8.19 -13.78
CA ASN A 137 -9.55 -7.88 -15.10
C ASN A 137 -9.07 -6.42 -15.20
N ALA A 138 -8.90 -5.74 -14.07
CA ALA A 138 -8.75 -4.28 -14.07
C ALA A 138 -7.42 -3.72 -14.60
N GLY A 139 -6.48 -4.52 -15.11
CA GLY A 139 -5.23 -3.97 -15.64
C GLY A 139 -4.46 -3.20 -14.56
N TYR A 140 -4.27 -1.89 -14.75
CA TYR A 140 -3.71 -1.01 -13.71
C TYR A 140 -4.77 -0.55 -12.69
N GLY A 141 -6.03 -0.59 -13.08
CA GLY A 141 -7.19 -0.54 -12.19
C GLY A 141 -7.70 0.86 -11.88
N GLY A 142 -7.20 1.89 -12.58
CA GLY A 142 -7.33 3.29 -12.16
C GLY A 142 -6.47 3.56 -10.94
#